data_AF-A0A4Q7CI80-F1
#
_entry.id   AF-A0A4Q7CI80-F1
#
_cell.length_a   1.000
_cell.length_b   1.000
_cell.length_c   1.000
_cell.angle_alpha   90.00
_cell.angle_beta   90.00
_cell.angle_gamma   90.00
#
_symmetry.space_group_name_H-M   'P 1'
#
loop_
_entity.id
_entity.type
_entity.pdbx_description
1 polymer ?
#
loop_
_entity_poly.entity_id
_entity_poly.type
_entity_poly.pdbx_seq_one_letter_code
_entity_poly.pdbx_strand_id
1 'polypeptide(L)'
;GVSVPAITKWRKGAGVTGENRLKIARLLALIDMLSDRFIGEPASWLEMPIQAGVGITRMDLLERGRYDLVLALASTHTGDGTVEYVLNETDKDWRETVVD
;
A
#
# COMPACT_ATOMS: atom_id res chain seq x y z
N GLY A 1 -4.83 9.63 -2.66
CA GLY A 1 -5.45 9.07 -3.88
C GLY A 1 -5.68 10.12 -4.96
N VAL A 2 -6.06 9.68 -6.17
CA VAL A 2 -6.56 10.54 -7.26
C VAL A 2 -8.09 10.60 -7.16
N SER A 3 -8.70 11.74 -7.47
CA SER A 3 -10.17 11.86 -7.43
C SER A 3 -10.85 11.16 -8.61
N VAL A 4 -12.04 10.57 -8.38
CA VAL A 4 -12.86 9.96 -9.44
C VAL A 4 -13.16 10.91 -10.61
N PRO A 5 -13.44 12.22 -10.38
CA PRO A 5 -13.58 13.17 -11.48
C PRO A 5 -12.30 13.34 -12.32
N ALA A 6 -11.12 13.30 -11.70
CA ALA A 6 -9.85 13.37 -12.44
C ALA A 6 -9.67 12.14 -13.34
N ILE A 7 -9.99 10.94 -12.84
CA ILE A 7 -9.97 9.70 -13.65
C ILE A 7 -10.95 9.81 -14.82
N THR A 8 -12.17 10.31 -14.58
CA THR A 8 -13.18 10.51 -15.63
C THR A 8 -12.67 11.47 -16.71
N LYS A 9 -11.99 12.56 -16.32
CA LYS A 9 -11.38 13.50 -17.28
C LYS A 9 -10.32 12.80 -18.14
N TRP A 10 -9.44 12.00 -17.53
CA TRP A 10 -8.40 11.27 -18.27
C TRP A 10 -8.99 10.25 -19.24
N ARG A 11 -10.04 9.52 -18.83
CA ARG A 11 -10.76 8.58 -19.72
C ARG A 11 -11.39 9.27 -20.92
N LYS A 12 -11.78 10.55 -20.80
CA LYS A 12 -12.31 11.38 -21.90
C LYS A 12 -11.21 12.05 -22.74
N GLY A 13 -9.95 11.67 -22.56
CA GLY A 13 -8.82 12.20 -23.32
C GLY A 13 -8.25 13.53 -22.80
N ALA A 14 -8.72 14.03 -21.65
CA ALA A 14 -8.07 15.17 -21.02
C ALA A 14 -6.70 14.74 -20.47
N GLY A 15 -5.68 15.59 -20.62
CA GLY A 15 -4.32 15.27 -20.21
C GLY A 15 -4.17 14.95 -18.71
N VAL A 16 -3.25 14.04 -18.40
CA VAL A 16 -2.82 13.71 -17.03
C VAL A 16 -1.68 14.66 -16.64
N THR A 17 -1.78 15.32 -15.49
CA THR A 17 -0.68 16.16 -14.95
C THR A 17 0.55 15.31 -14.64
N GLY A 18 1.75 15.91 -14.67
CA GLY A 18 3.00 15.18 -14.37
C GLY A 18 2.99 14.50 -13.01
N GLU A 19 2.50 15.17 -11.96
CA GLU A 19 2.36 14.61 -10.62
C GLU A 19 1.46 13.36 -10.60
N ASN A 20 0.33 13.41 -11.29
CA ASN A 20 -0.58 12.27 -11.37
C ASN A 20 0.01 11.12 -12.19
N ARG A 21 0.76 11.42 -13.26
CA ARG A 21 1.52 10.39 -14.00
C ARG A 21 2.52 9.69 -13.09
N LEU A 22 3.25 10.43 -12.26
CA LEU A 22 4.21 9.86 -11.32
C LEU A 22 3.53 8.98 -10.26
N LYS A 23 2.38 9.42 -9.70
CA LYS A 23 1.61 8.62 -8.75
C LYS A 23 1.15 7.29 -9.36
N ILE A 24 0.62 7.33 -10.59
CA ILE A 24 0.19 6.12 -11.31
C ILE A 24 1.40 5.22 -11.61
N ALA A 25 2.50 5.79 -12.08
CA ALA A 25 3.72 5.03 -12.39
C ALA A 25 4.28 4.32 -11.15
N ARG A 26 4.30 4.98 -10.00
CA ARG A 26 4.71 4.36 -8.72
C ARG A 26 3.79 3.23 -8.29
N LEU A 27 2.47 3.42 -8.42
CA LEU A 27 1.50 2.37 -8.12
C LEU A 27 1.68 1.17 -9.05
N LEU A 28 1.84 1.38 -10.37
CA LEU A 28 2.07 0.30 -11.32
C LEU A 28 3.38 -0.44 -11.03
N ALA A 29 4.47 0.28 -10.75
CA ALA A 29 5.74 -0.33 -10.38
C ALA A 29 5.63 -1.17 -9.10
N LEU A 30 4.88 -0.70 -8.09
CA LEU A 30 4.59 -1.49 -6.90
C LEU A 30 3.86 -2.79 -7.24
N ILE A 31 2.78 -2.72 -8.02
CA ILE A 31 1.98 -3.90 -8.39
C ILE A 31 2.83 -4.93 -9.13
N ASP A 32 3.71 -4.47 -10.02
CA ASP A 32 4.69 -5.31 -10.73
C ASP A 32 5.64 -6.01 -9.75
N MET A 33 6.24 -5.24 -8.84
CA MET A 33 7.15 -5.75 -7.79
C MET A 33 6.48 -6.72 -6.80
N LEU A 34 5.19 -6.57 -6.54
CA LEU A 34 4.42 -7.52 -5.70
C LEU A 34 4.15 -8.81 -6.47
N SER A 35 3.84 -8.70 -7.75
CA SER A 35 3.62 -9.86 -8.64
C SER A 35 4.89 -10.72 -8.75
N ASP A 36 6.06 -10.08 -8.88
CA ASP A 36 7.38 -10.73 -8.88
C ASP A 36 7.68 -11.50 -7.57
N ARG A 37 7.03 -11.12 -6.47
CA ARG A 37 7.14 -11.78 -5.16
C ARG A 37 6.06 -12.84 -4.94
N PHE A 38 5.43 -13.31 -6.01
CA PHE A 38 4.38 -14.34 -6.01
C PHE A 38 3.09 -13.92 -5.29
N ILE A 39 2.83 -12.62 -5.15
CA ILE A 39 1.53 -12.12 -4.67
C ILE A 39 0.58 -12.11 -5.87
N GLY A 40 -0.25 -13.17 -5.97
CA GLY A 40 -1.13 -13.39 -7.13
C GLY A 40 -2.26 -12.36 -7.28
N GLU A 41 -2.77 -11.82 -6.17
CA GLU A 41 -3.77 -10.75 -6.17
C GLU A 41 -3.28 -9.54 -5.36
N PRO A 42 -2.43 -8.67 -5.96
CA PRO A 42 -1.83 -7.55 -5.24
C PRO A 42 -2.85 -6.59 -4.61
N ALA A 43 -3.97 -6.32 -5.30
CA ALA A 43 -5.02 -5.45 -4.76
C ALA A 43 -5.68 -6.06 -3.51
N SER A 44 -6.12 -7.33 -3.59
CA SER A 44 -6.69 -8.06 -2.45
C SER A 44 -5.71 -8.09 -1.27
N TRP A 45 -4.43 -8.41 -1.54
CA TRP A 45 -3.39 -8.45 -0.50
C TRP A 45 -3.16 -7.08 0.16
N LEU A 46 -3.24 -5.98 -0.59
CA LEU A 46 -3.13 -4.63 -0.06
C LEU A 46 -4.30 -4.27 0.87
N GLU A 47 -5.50 -4.71 0.54
CA GLU A 47 -6.71 -4.47 1.33
C GLU A 47 -6.78 -5.31 2.62
N MET A 48 -6.01 -6.40 2.71
CA MET A 48 -5.95 -7.22 3.91
C MET A 48 -5.21 -6.51 5.07
N PRO A 49 -5.67 -6.71 6.32
CA PRO A 49 -4.93 -6.29 7.51
C PRO A 49 -3.48 -6.77 7.50
N ILE A 50 -2.56 -5.95 8.00
CA ILE A 50 -1.14 -6.32 8.13
C ILE A 50 -1.01 -7.55 9.02
N GLN A 51 -1.80 -7.58 10.10
CA GLN A 51 -1.95 -8.70 11.03
C GLN A 51 -3.43 -8.91 11.35
N ALA A 52 -3.84 -10.17 11.59
CA ALA A 52 -5.16 -10.46 12.12
C ALA A 52 -5.40 -9.71 13.44
N GLY A 53 -6.61 -9.20 13.63
CA GLY A 53 -7.00 -8.42 14.81
C GLY A 53 -6.59 -6.94 14.78
N VAL A 54 -5.75 -6.51 13.83
CA VAL A 54 -5.31 -5.10 13.71
C VAL A 54 -6.09 -4.39 12.62
N GLY A 55 -6.57 -3.17 12.89
CA GLY A 55 -7.35 -2.37 11.92
C GLY A 55 -6.55 -1.74 10.77
N ILE A 56 -5.23 -1.92 10.76
CA ILE A 56 -4.32 -1.30 9.79
C ILE A 56 -4.06 -2.27 8.63
N THR A 57 -4.37 -1.81 7.42
CA THR A 57 -4.14 -2.53 6.16
C THR A 57 -2.85 -2.06 5.49
N ARG A 58 -2.38 -2.81 4.48
CA ARG A 58 -1.23 -2.39 3.67
C ARG A 58 -1.60 -1.24 2.74
N MET A 59 -2.87 -1.10 2.38
CA MET A 59 -3.41 0.04 1.64
C MET A 59 -3.27 1.34 2.43
N ASP A 60 -3.48 1.32 3.74
CA ASP A 60 -3.27 2.49 4.61
C ASP A 60 -1.81 2.99 4.55
N LEU A 61 -0.84 2.08 4.42
CA LEU A 61 0.57 2.44 4.20
C LEU A 61 0.76 3.19 2.88
N LEU A 62 0.10 2.75 1.81
CA LEU A 62 0.15 3.43 0.51
C LEU A 62 -0.48 4.82 0.53
N GLU A 63 -1.59 4.97 1.25
CA GLU A 63 -2.24 6.27 1.42
C GLU A 63 -1.34 7.28 2.15
N ARG A 64 -0.53 6.77 3.11
CA ARG A 64 0.51 7.53 3.82
C ARG A 64 1.81 7.68 3.02
N GLY A 65 1.90 7.12 1.82
CA GLY A 65 3.09 7.18 0.97
C GLY A 65 4.23 6.27 1.41
N ARG A 66 3.98 5.30 2.30
CA ARG A 66 4.96 4.32 2.81
C ARG A 66 5.07 3.09 1.90
N TYR A 67 5.41 3.32 0.64
CA TYR A 67 5.66 2.25 -0.34
C TYR A 67 6.80 1.32 0.08
N ASP A 68 7.79 1.87 0.80
CA ASP A 68 8.91 1.16 1.40
C ASP A 68 8.44 0.05 2.35
N LEU A 69 7.51 0.35 3.27
CA LEU A 69 7.01 -0.62 4.24
C LEU A 69 6.15 -1.70 3.59
N VAL A 70 5.40 -1.36 2.54
CA VAL A 70 4.64 -2.36 1.76
C VAL A 70 5.57 -3.35 1.08
N LEU A 71 6.67 -2.86 0.50
CA LEU A 71 7.69 -3.73 -0.12
C LEU A 71 8.45 -4.55 0.92
N ALA A 72 8.70 -4.00 2.11
CA ALA A 72 9.30 -4.73 3.22
C ALA A 72 8.41 -5.90 3.67
N LEU A 73 7.09 -5.67 3.83
CA LEU A 73 6.10 -6.72 4.14
C LEU A 73 5.96 -7.79 3.05
N ALA A 74 6.23 -7.44 1.79
CA ALA A 74 6.23 -8.39 0.69
C ALA A 74 7.54 -9.20 0.61
N SER A 75 8.59 -8.78 1.31
CA SER A 75 9.92 -9.38 1.30
C SER A 75 10.13 -10.30 2.51
N THR A 76 11.35 -10.78 2.73
CA THR A 76 11.65 -11.68 3.87
C THR A 76 11.38 -11.00 5.21
N HIS A 77 10.69 -11.71 6.12
CA HIS A 77 10.21 -11.24 7.43
C HIS A 77 11.36 -11.04 8.45
N THR A 78 12.33 -10.19 8.12
CA THR A 78 13.50 -9.89 8.95
C THR A 78 13.76 -8.40 8.96
N GLY A 79 14.27 -7.86 10.07
CA GLY A 79 14.61 -6.44 10.17
C GLY A 79 13.39 -5.54 10.07
N ASP A 80 13.39 -4.64 9.10
CA ASP A 80 12.30 -3.70 8.80
C ASP A 80 11.08 -4.35 8.12
N GLY A 81 11.20 -5.62 7.69
CA GLY A 81 10.11 -6.42 7.13
C GLY A 81 9.26 -7.17 8.16
N THR A 82 9.51 -7.03 9.46
CA THR A 82 8.65 -7.66 10.47
C THR A 82 7.35 -6.90 10.65
N VAL A 83 6.27 -7.63 10.91
CA VAL A 83 4.93 -7.06 11.13
C VAL A 83 4.96 -6.06 12.30
N GLU A 84 5.61 -6.40 13.41
CA GLU A 84 5.69 -5.50 14.56
C GLU A 84 6.46 -4.21 14.24
N TYR A 85 7.54 -4.28 13.47
CA TYR A 85 8.29 -3.10 13.07
C TYR A 85 7.40 -2.17 12.23
N VAL A 86 6.75 -2.72 11.21
CA VAL A 86 5.90 -1.96 10.29
C VAL A 86 4.72 -1.32 11.03
N LEU A 87 4.09 -2.06 11.95
CA LEU A 87 3.00 -1.53 12.76
C LEU A 87 3.48 -0.43 13.70
N ASN A 88 4.60 -0.61 14.41
CA ASN A 88 5.19 0.42 15.29
C ASN A 88 5.56 1.71 14.53
N GLU A 89 6.04 1.60 13.30
CA GLU A 89 6.36 2.75 12.44
C GLU A 89 5.12 3.46 11.89
N THR A 90 3.99 2.75 11.80
CA THR A 90 2.74 3.28 11.24
C THR A 90 1.89 3.95 12.31
N ASP A 91 1.76 3.29 13.46
CA ASP A 91 0.97 3.74 14.60
C ASP A 91 1.57 3.11 15.85
N LYS A 92 2.04 3.91 16.81
CA LYS A 92 2.69 3.36 18.02
C LYS A 92 1.71 2.68 18.96
N ASP A 93 0.44 3.05 18.88
CA ASP A 93 -0.62 2.62 19.79
C ASP A 93 -1.46 1.50 19.15
N TRP A 94 -1.00 0.93 18.02
CA TRP A 94 -1.73 -0.11 17.27
C TRP A 94 -2.16 -1.31 18.14
N ARG A 95 -1.42 -1.61 19.20
CA ARG A 95 -1.72 -2.70 20.15
C ARG A 95 -3.02 -2.49 20.91
N GLU A 96 -3.45 -1.24 21.09
CA GLU A 96 -4.73 -0.91 21.74
C GLU A 96 -5.94 -1.20 20.83
N THR A 97 -5.68 -1.37 19.53
CA THR A 97 -6.71 -1.67 18.52
C THR A 97 -6.85 -3.17 18.23
N VAL A 98 -6.02 -4.01 18.87
CA VAL A 98 -6.09 -5.47 18.73
C VAL A 98 -7.34 -5.97 19.45
N VAL A 99 -8.30 -6.47 18.68
CA VAL A 99 -9.48 -7.16 19.23
C VAL A 99 -9.19 -8.66 19.24
N ASP A 100 -9.37 -9.28 20.41
CA ASP A 100 -9.14 -10.71 20.70
C ASP A 100 -10.10 -11.63 19.91
#